data_AF-A0A2P5NIW5-F1
#
_entry.id   AF-A0A2P5NIW5-F1
#
_cell.length_a   1.000
_cell.length_b   1.000
_cell.length_c   1.000
_cell.angle_alpha   90.00
_cell.angle_beta   90.00
_cell.angle_gamma   90.00
#
_symmetry.space_group_name_H-M   'P 1'
#
loop_
_entity.id
_entity.type
_entity.pdbx_description
1 polymer ?
#
loop_
_entity_poly.entity_id
_entity_poly.type
_entity_poly.pdbx_seq_one_letter_code
_entity_poly.pdbx_strand_id
1 'polypeptide(L)'
;MRWAPRAFPVKIHRCLNVADLADISPEELEQAEEEGALAGNRAYCDLRGCGWDVVRTALDIETKFIDRLKRADDVDAEMSAFEEERATAFDDEPALWGLDVGVAAATIAISAYGAVPVSSCNAGAFGGRHPARYPYVAFILPKALAPEIMRCAEAADIGLLCDESGLAQIYGQGEMDLVRFAQTAWQRSEEQA
;
A
#
# COMPACT_ATOMS: atom_id res chain seq x y z
N MET A 1 20.19 -0.64 -13.40
CA MET A 1 20.15 0.70 -14.05
C MET A 1 20.19 1.81 -12.99
N ARG A 2 20.67 3.04 -13.27
CA ARG A 2 20.53 4.18 -12.32
C ARG A 2 19.06 4.57 -12.13
N TRP A 3 18.72 5.09 -10.94
CA TRP A 3 17.36 5.53 -10.66
C TRP A 3 16.91 6.66 -11.60
N ALA A 4 15.67 6.54 -12.07
CA ALA A 4 14.97 7.55 -12.84
C ALA A 4 13.50 7.57 -12.36
N PRO A 5 12.95 8.74 -12.00
CA PRO A 5 11.56 8.85 -11.60
C PRO A 5 10.62 8.26 -12.66
N ARG A 6 9.71 7.40 -12.23
CA ARG A 6 8.68 6.79 -13.08
C ARG A 6 7.33 7.48 -12.90
N ALA A 7 6.66 7.65 -14.03
CA ALA A 7 5.27 8.05 -14.11
C ALA A 7 4.50 6.98 -14.88
N PHE A 8 3.24 6.79 -14.47
CA PHE A 8 2.36 5.76 -14.99
C PHE A 8 1.23 6.40 -15.81
N PRO A 9 0.78 5.76 -16.90
CA PRO A 9 -0.23 6.32 -17.80
C PRO A 9 -1.64 6.14 -17.24
N VAL A 10 -1.90 6.73 -16.07
CA VAL A 10 -3.20 6.73 -15.39
C VAL A 10 -3.62 8.16 -15.10
N LYS A 11 -4.92 8.44 -15.15
CA LYS A 11 -5.49 9.72 -14.74
C LYS A 11 -6.03 9.59 -13.34
N ILE A 12 -5.78 10.61 -12.53
CA ILE A 12 -6.29 10.66 -11.17
C ILE A 12 -7.80 10.95 -11.19
N HIS A 13 -8.57 9.98 -10.69
CA HIS A 13 -10.00 10.10 -10.43
C HIS A 13 -10.25 9.77 -8.96
N ARG A 14 -11.12 10.55 -8.31
CA ARG A 14 -11.57 10.33 -6.91
C ARG A 14 -13.08 10.12 -6.90
N CYS A 15 -13.50 8.96 -7.39
CA CYS A 15 -14.90 8.60 -7.49
C CYS A 15 -15.13 7.32 -6.70
N LEU A 16 -15.51 7.49 -5.44
CA LEU A 16 -15.88 6.39 -4.56
C LEU A 16 -17.38 6.49 -4.27
N ASN A 17 -18.17 5.58 -4.85
CA ASN A 17 -19.56 5.44 -4.49
C ASN A 17 -19.68 4.46 -3.31
N VAL A 18 -20.01 4.97 -2.13
CA VAL A 18 -20.10 4.18 -0.89
C VAL A 18 -21.14 3.05 -0.99
N ALA A 19 -22.16 3.21 -1.85
CA ALA A 19 -23.17 2.18 -2.07
C ALA A 19 -22.63 0.94 -2.80
N ASP A 20 -21.53 1.09 -3.56
CA ASP A 20 -20.94 0.02 -4.37
C ASP A 20 -19.86 -0.75 -3.60
N LEU A 21 -19.51 -0.31 -2.38
CA LEU A 21 -18.51 -0.98 -1.54
C LEU A 21 -19.02 -2.33 -1.04
N ALA A 22 -18.19 -3.36 -1.25
CA ALA A 22 -18.41 -4.68 -0.70
C ALA A 22 -18.31 -4.65 0.83
N ASP A 23 -19.19 -5.42 1.48
CA ASP A 23 -19.06 -5.75 2.88
C ASP A 23 -18.30 -7.08 3.01
N ILE A 24 -17.67 -7.32 4.16
CA ILE A 24 -17.04 -8.61 4.48
C ILE A 24 -17.44 -9.05 5.88
N SER A 25 -17.78 -10.33 6.02
CA SER A 25 -18.13 -10.91 7.31
C SER A 25 -16.89 -11.28 8.14
N PRO A 26 -17.01 -11.34 9.48
CA PRO A 26 -15.95 -11.87 10.34
C PRO A 26 -15.53 -13.30 9.97
N GLU A 27 -16.47 -14.15 9.56
CA GLU A 27 -16.21 -15.52 9.16
C GLU A 27 -15.38 -15.60 7.88
N GLU A 28 -15.66 -14.74 6.89
CA GLU A 28 -14.85 -14.64 5.66
C GLU A 28 -13.42 -14.15 5.98
N LEU A 29 -13.26 -13.29 6.98
CA LEU A 29 -11.94 -12.80 7.40
C LEU A 29 -11.12 -13.88 8.12
N GLU A 30 -11.74 -14.66 9.00
CA GLU A 30 -11.10 -15.79 9.67
C GLU A 30 -10.66 -16.84 8.64
N GLN A 31 -11.55 -17.18 7.69
CA GLN A 31 -11.21 -18.08 6.60
C GLN A 31 -10.06 -17.55 5.74
N ALA A 32 -10.05 -16.25 5.43
CA ALA A 32 -8.99 -15.64 4.63
C ALA A 32 -7.62 -15.70 5.31
N GLU A 33 -7.57 -15.51 6.64
CA GLU A 33 -6.37 -15.64 7.45
C GLU A 33 -5.84 -17.08 7.42
N GLU A 34 -6.71 -18.07 7.58
CA GLU A 34 -6.35 -19.50 7.55
C GLU A 34 -5.90 -19.97 6.16
N GLU A 35 -6.60 -19.55 5.11
CA GLU A 35 -6.34 -20.00 3.74
C GLU A 35 -5.21 -19.22 3.05
N GLY A 36 -4.82 -18.05 3.58
CA GLY A 36 -3.89 -17.14 2.90
C GLY A 36 -4.45 -16.62 1.58
N ALA A 37 -5.78 -16.51 1.48
CA ALA A 37 -6.47 -16.06 0.26
C ALA A 37 -7.65 -15.14 0.56
N LEU A 38 -7.74 -14.01 -0.16
CA LEU A 38 -8.86 -13.07 -0.02
C LEU A 38 -9.15 -12.34 -1.33
N ALA A 39 -10.43 -12.28 -1.72
CA ALA A 39 -10.91 -11.56 -2.91
C ALA A 39 -10.07 -11.81 -4.18
N GLY A 40 -9.69 -13.08 -4.40
CA GLY A 40 -8.91 -13.52 -5.56
C GLY A 40 -7.38 -13.40 -5.42
N ASN A 41 -6.86 -12.73 -4.38
CA ASN A 41 -5.44 -12.79 -4.02
C ASN A 41 -5.14 -14.13 -3.34
N ARG A 42 -4.29 -14.98 -3.94
CA ARG A 42 -3.86 -16.28 -3.41
C ARG A 42 -2.57 -16.24 -2.58
N ALA A 43 -1.99 -15.05 -2.46
CA ALA A 43 -0.84 -14.76 -1.62
C ALA A 43 -1.26 -13.66 -0.62
N TYR A 44 -2.47 -13.78 -0.07
CA TYR A 44 -2.97 -12.84 0.91
C TYR A 44 -2.21 -13.07 2.23
N CYS A 45 -1.79 -11.97 2.83
CA CYS A 45 -1.23 -11.93 4.17
C CYS A 45 -2.09 -10.98 4.98
N ASP A 46 -2.53 -11.43 6.15
CA ASP A 46 -3.36 -10.62 7.02
C ASP A 46 -2.54 -9.50 7.67
N LEU A 47 -2.85 -8.26 7.28
CA LEU A 47 -2.23 -7.06 7.81
C LEU A 47 -3.24 -6.19 8.55
N ARG A 48 -4.38 -6.73 8.99
CA ARG A 48 -5.39 -5.99 9.74
C ARG A 48 -4.87 -5.54 11.10
N GLY A 49 -5.42 -4.44 11.62
CA GLY A 49 -5.18 -3.99 12.99
C GLY A 49 -3.81 -3.34 13.22
N CYS A 50 -3.09 -2.94 12.18
CA CYS A 50 -1.86 -2.16 12.34
C CYS A 50 -2.16 -0.80 12.98
N GLY A 51 -1.32 -0.35 13.91
CA GLY A 51 -1.42 0.98 14.52
C GLY A 51 -0.69 2.07 13.73
N TRP A 52 -0.94 3.34 14.07
CA TRP A 52 -0.26 4.49 13.47
C TRP A 52 1.25 4.54 13.77
N ASP A 53 1.69 3.93 14.86
CA ASP A 53 3.12 3.72 15.17
C ASP A 53 3.79 2.76 14.18
N VAL A 54 3.04 1.75 13.70
CA VAL A 54 3.47 0.84 12.63
C VAL A 54 3.55 1.59 11.31
N VAL A 55 2.59 2.50 11.02
CA VAL A 55 2.65 3.36 9.82
C VAL A 55 3.92 4.21 9.80
N ARG A 56 4.26 4.86 10.94
CA ARG A 56 5.51 5.62 11.06
C ARG A 56 6.74 4.74 10.81
N THR A 57 6.75 3.54 11.38
CA THR A 57 7.85 2.58 11.19
C THR A 57 7.97 2.16 9.72
N ALA A 58 6.85 1.88 9.05
CA ALA A 58 6.81 1.55 7.63
C ALA A 58 7.35 2.71 6.77
N LEU A 59 6.92 3.95 7.06
CA LEU A 59 7.41 5.15 6.39
C LEU A 59 8.92 5.33 6.54
N ASP A 60 9.46 5.13 7.75
CA ASP A 60 10.89 5.27 8.01
C ASP A 60 11.72 4.25 7.22
N ILE A 61 11.29 2.99 7.21
CA ILE A 61 11.99 1.91 6.50
C ILE A 61 11.90 2.12 5.00
N GLU A 62 10.69 2.33 4.48
CA GLU A 62 10.43 2.51 3.05
C GLU A 62 11.15 3.76 2.51
N THR A 63 11.11 4.88 3.25
CA THR A 63 11.81 6.10 2.85
C THR A 63 13.31 5.91 2.85
N LYS A 64 13.91 5.33 3.90
CA LYS A 64 15.36 5.06 3.95
C LYS A 64 15.81 4.19 2.78
N PHE A 65 15.02 3.18 2.44
CA PHE A 65 15.37 2.28 1.35
C PHE A 65 15.22 2.95 -0.03
N ILE A 66 14.14 3.70 -0.26
CA ILE A 66 13.99 4.50 -1.49
C ILE A 66 15.15 5.49 -1.64
N ASP A 67 15.59 6.08 -0.54
CA ASP A 67 16.74 6.98 -0.51
C ASP A 67 18.06 6.28 -0.87
N ARG A 68 18.23 5.01 -0.48
CA ARG A 68 19.34 4.15 -0.89
C ARG A 68 19.26 3.87 -2.40
N LEU A 69 18.09 3.51 -2.94
CA LEU A 69 17.87 3.29 -4.37
C LEU A 69 18.21 4.53 -5.22
N LYS A 70 17.81 5.73 -4.77
CA LYS A 70 18.10 6.99 -5.47
C LYS A 70 19.59 7.28 -5.61
N ARG A 71 20.41 6.79 -4.68
CA ARG A 71 21.87 6.98 -4.64
C ARG A 71 22.63 5.83 -5.31
N ALA A 72 21.96 4.71 -5.60
CA ALA A 72 22.57 3.53 -6.20
C ALA A 72 22.95 3.76 -7.67
N ASP A 73 24.12 3.25 -8.06
CA ASP A 73 24.53 3.19 -9.46
C ASP A 73 23.74 2.13 -10.25
N ASP A 74 23.27 1.10 -9.55
CA ASP A 74 22.44 0.03 -10.10
C ASP A 74 21.28 -0.32 -9.16
N VAL A 75 20.10 0.24 -9.46
CA VAL A 75 18.83 -0.01 -8.74
C VAL A 75 18.45 -1.48 -8.73
N ASP A 76 18.70 -2.22 -9.81
CA ASP A 76 18.28 -3.63 -9.89
C ASP A 76 19.12 -4.48 -8.93
N ALA A 77 20.44 -4.23 -8.87
CA ALA A 77 21.33 -4.87 -7.91
C ALA A 77 20.99 -4.48 -6.46
N GLU A 78 20.66 -3.21 -6.22
CA GLU A 78 20.27 -2.71 -4.90
C GLU A 78 18.95 -3.31 -4.41
N MET A 79 17.97 -3.47 -5.31
CA MET A 79 16.71 -4.17 -5.03
C MET A 79 16.96 -5.64 -4.69
N SER A 80 17.79 -6.35 -5.46
CA SER A 80 18.12 -7.75 -5.18
C SER A 80 18.86 -7.91 -3.84
N ALA A 81 19.77 -7.00 -3.50
CA ALA A 81 20.45 -7.00 -2.21
C ALA A 81 19.46 -6.80 -1.05
N PHE A 82 18.49 -5.89 -1.23
CA PHE A 82 17.44 -5.69 -0.24
C PHE A 82 16.51 -6.90 -0.08
N GLU A 83 16.15 -7.58 -1.18
CA GLU A 83 15.39 -8.83 -1.10
C GLU A 83 16.16 -9.92 -0.30
N GLU A 84 17.47 -10.01 -0.48
CA GLU A 84 18.33 -10.91 0.30
C GLU A 84 18.42 -10.51 1.79
N GLU A 85 18.55 -9.21 2.07
CA GLU A 85 18.47 -8.66 3.44
C GLU A 85 17.14 -9.04 4.10
N ARG A 86 16.02 -8.90 3.38
CA ARG A 86 14.68 -9.27 3.89
C ARG A 86 14.54 -10.78 4.12
N ALA A 87 15.13 -11.61 3.27
CA ALA A 87 15.07 -13.06 3.39
C ALA A 87 15.93 -13.60 4.55
N THR A 88 16.91 -12.82 5.00
CA THR A 88 17.84 -13.19 6.08
C THR A 88 17.60 -12.43 7.38
N ALA A 89 16.70 -11.45 7.36
CA ALA A 89 16.23 -10.73 8.53
C ALA A 89 15.63 -11.71 9.56
N PHE A 90 15.89 -11.45 10.84
CA PHE A 90 15.23 -12.18 11.92
C PHE A 90 13.73 -11.88 11.91
N ASP A 91 12.91 -12.81 12.38
CA ASP A 91 11.44 -12.71 12.42
C ASP A 91 10.93 -11.40 13.09
N ASP A 92 11.78 -10.77 13.92
CA ASP A 92 11.47 -9.56 14.69
C ASP A 92 11.75 -8.24 13.93
N GLU A 93 12.44 -8.29 12.78
CA GLU A 93 12.78 -7.10 12.00
C GLU A 93 11.72 -6.83 10.93
N PRO A 94 11.05 -5.65 10.95
CA PRO A 94 10.01 -5.33 9.98
C PRO A 94 10.59 -5.15 8.56
N ALA A 95 10.72 -6.26 7.82
CA ALA A 95 11.12 -6.32 6.42
C ALA A 95 9.95 -5.91 5.50
N LEU A 96 9.38 -4.72 5.72
CA LEU A 96 8.19 -4.19 5.05
C LEU A 96 7.01 -5.17 4.96
N TRP A 97 6.85 -6.09 5.92
CA TRP A 97 5.75 -7.07 5.99
C TRP A 97 5.54 -7.87 4.69
N GLY A 98 6.61 -8.21 3.97
CA GLY A 98 6.51 -8.90 2.68
C GLY A 98 5.95 -8.05 1.52
N LEU A 99 5.73 -6.75 1.73
CA LEU A 99 5.17 -5.84 0.74
C LEU A 99 6.23 -5.24 -0.20
N ASP A 100 5.76 -4.78 -1.37
CA ASP A 100 6.55 -4.04 -2.34
C ASP A 100 6.94 -2.66 -1.81
N VAL A 101 8.17 -2.23 -2.13
CA VAL A 101 8.63 -0.85 -1.89
C VAL A 101 7.82 0.13 -2.74
N GLY A 102 7.40 1.23 -2.13
CA GLY A 102 6.56 2.27 -2.71
C GLY A 102 5.08 2.16 -2.37
N VAL A 103 4.65 1.02 -1.80
CA VAL A 103 3.25 0.77 -1.41
C VAL A 103 3.10 0.19 -0.01
N ALA A 104 4.21 -0.11 0.68
CA ALA A 104 4.18 -0.77 1.97
C ALA A 104 3.53 0.13 3.02
N ALA A 105 4.04 1.37 3.17
CA ALA A 105 3.48 2.30 4.14
C ALA A 105 2.01 2.65 3.85
N ALA A 106 1.62 2.71 2.57
CA ALA A 106 0.23 2.97 2.18
C ALA A 106 -0.69 1.81 2.59
N THR A 107 -0.24 0.57 2.38
CA THR A 107 -0.96 -0.64 2.81
C THR A 107 -1.17 -0.65 4.33
N ILE A 108 -0.11 -0.35 5.09
CA ILE A 108 -0.19 -0.26 6.56
C ILE A 108 -1.09 0.91 7.01
N ALA A 109 -1.04 2.06 6.32
CA ALA A 109 -1.93 3.19 6.62
C ALA A 109 -3.42 2.86 6.37
N ILE A 110 -3.73 2.11 5.32
CA ILE A 110 -5.08 1.60 5.08
C ILE A 110 -5.55 0.68 6.22
N SER A 111 -4.67 -0.20 6.71
CA SER A 111 -4.95 -1.02 7.89
C SER A 111 -5.18 -0.17 9.15
N ALA A 112 -4.36 0.87 9.37
CA ALA A 112 -4.48 1.77 10.52
C ALA A 112 -5.76 2.61 10.53
N TYR A 113 -6.35 2.89 9.36
CA TYR A 113 -7.70 3.44 9.27
C TYR A 113 -8.79 2.46 9.73
N GLY A 114 -8.49 1.17 9.83
CA GLY A 114 -9.46 0.10 10.14
C GLY A 114 -10.08 -0.56 8.90
N ALA A 115 -9.51 -0.35 7.71
CA ALA A 115 -9.87 -1.09 6.51
C ALA A 115 -9.07 -2.40 6.41
N VAL A 116 -9.46 -3.29 5.50
CA VAL A 116 -8.80 -4.58 5.28
C VAL A 116 -8.00 -4.52 3.98
N PRO A 117 -6.66 -4.37 4.03
CA PRO A 117 -5.85 -4.45 2.82
C PRO A 117 -5.97 -5.84 2.19
N VAL A 118 -6.16 -5.91 0.88
CA VAL A 118 -6.36 -7.17 0.14
C VAL A 118 -5.17 -7.47 -0.76
N SER A 119 -4.75 -6.48 -1.55
CA SER A 119 -3.60 -6.62 -2.45
C SER A 119 -2.94 -5.26 -2.67
N SER A 120 -1.66 -5.26 -2.98
CA SER A 120 -0.92 -4.07 -3.37
C SER A 120 0.12 -4.42 -4.42
N CYS A 121 0.53 -3.44 -5.20
CA CYS A 121 1.61 -3.60 -6.16
C CYS A 121 2.21 -2.24 -6.47
N ASN A 122 3.53 -2.14 -6.61
CA ASN A 122 4.20 -0.90 -7.01
C ASN A 122 4.29 -0.71 -8.55
N ALA A 123 3.75 -1.65 -9.34
CA ALA A 123 3.82 -1.67 -10.80
C ALA A 123 5.24 -1.57 -11.40
N GLY A 124 6.24 -2.06 -10.66
CA GLY A 124 7.63 -1.97 -11.03
C GLY A 124 8.21 -0.56 -10.94
N ALA A 125 7.64 0.30 -10.10
CA ALA A 125 8.17 1.64 -9.82
C ALA A 125 9.67 1.61 -9.50
N PHE A 126 10.12 0.60 -8.77
CA PHE A 126 11.49 0.48 -8.28
C PHE A 126 12.30 -0.65 -8.94
N GLY A 127 11.82 -1.21 -10.06
CA GLY A 127 12.45 -2.36 -10.74
C GLY A 127 11.53 -3.59 -10.80
N GLY A 128 12.03 -4.72 -11.30
CA GLY A 128 11.28 -5.98 -11.33
C GLY A 128 10.18 -6.08 -12.40
N ARG A 129 9.52 -7.25 -12.47
CA ARG A 129 8.38 -7.51 -13.36
C ARG A 129 7.09 -7.53 -12.54
N HIS A 130 6.17 -6.64 -12.87
CA HIS A 130 4.88 -6.53 -12.19
C HIS A 130 3.74 -6.59 -13.20
N PRO A 131 2.61 -7.23 -12.85
CA PRO A 131 1.45 -7.32 -13.73
C PRO A 131 0.63 -6.01 -13.77
N ALA A 132 0.72 -5.20 -12.73
CA ALA A 132 -0.01 -3.95 -12.60
C ALA A 132 0.53 -2.86 -13.54
N ARG A 133 -0.37 -1.99 -14.03
CA ARG A 133 -0.02 -0.87 -14.93
C ARG A 133 0.37 0.41 -14.19
N TYR A 134 0.01 0.52 -12.92
CA TYR A 134 0.25 1.65 -12.04
C TYR A 134 0.25 1.17 -10.58
N PRO A 135 0.93 1.87 -9.66
CA PRO A 135 1.02 1.47 -8.27
C PRO A 135 -0.34 1.61 -7.60
N TYR A 136 -0.73 0.62 -6.79
CA TYR A 136 -2.02 0.61 -6.12
C TYR A 136 -2.02 -0.17 -4.80
N VAL A 137 -3.04 0.12 -3.99
CA VAL A 137 -3.47 -0.70 -2.85
C VAL A 137 -4.99 -0.90 -2.98
N ALA A 138 -5.43 -2.15 -3.03
CA ALA A 138 -6.83 -2.55 -3.03
C ALA A 138 -7.21 -3.08 -1.64
N PHE A 139 -8.40 -2.74 -1.17
CA PHE A 139 -8.84 -3.00 0.19
C PHE A 139 -10.36 -3.02 0.31
N ILE A 140 -10.84 -3.75 1.31
CA ILE A 140 -12.25 -3.70 1.72
C ILE A 140 -12.39 -2.53 2.68
N LEU A 141 -13.28 -1.60 2.33
CA LEU A 141 -13.44 -0.34 3.03
C LEU A 141 -14.78 -0.32 3.76
N PRO A 142 -14.79 -0.34 5.11
CA PRO A 142 -16.00 -0.08 5.88
C PRO A 142 -16.63 1.25 5.46
N LYS A 143 -17.92 1.23 5.13
CA LYS A 143 -18.67 2.40 4.62
C LYS A 143 -18.55 3.63 5.52
N ALA A 144 -18.46 3.43 6.83
CA ALA A 144 -18.27 4.49 7.81
C ALA A 144 -16.93 5.23 7.70
N LEU A 145 -15.89 4.57 7.18
CA LEU A 145 -14.54 5.13 7.02
C LEU A 145 -14.34 5.82 5.66
N ALA A 146 -15.25 5.62 4.70
CA ALA A 146 -15.13 6.16 3.35
C ALA A 146 -14.89 7.69 3.31
N PRO A 147 -15.59 8.53 4.10
CA PRO A 147 -15.32 9.97 4.10
C PRO A 147 -13.89 10.34 4.48
N GLU A 148 -13.26 9.60 5.40
CA GLU A 148 -11.90 9.90 5.83
C GLU A 148 -10.86 9.49 4.78
N ILE A 149 -11.03 8.32 4.16
CA ILE A 149 -10.18 7.88 3.06
C ILE A 149 -10.28 8.84 1.86
N MET A 150 -11.48 9.31 1.54
CA MET A 150 -11.68 10.30 0.47
C MET A 150 -10.94 11.61 0.75
N ARG A 151 -11.04 12.15 1.97
CA ARG A 151 -10.30 13.36 2.39
C ARG A 151 -8.79 13.16 2.31
N CYS A 152 -8.29 12.02 2.76
CA CYS A 152 -6.86 11.72 2.70
C CYS A 152 -6.37 11.57 1.25
N ALA A 153 -7.14 10.89 0.39
CA ALA A 153 -6.81 10.74 -1.03
C ALA A 153 -6.80 12.08 -1.78
N GLU A 154 -7.71 12.99 -1.42
CA GLU A 154 -7.72 14.37 -1.93
C GLU A 154 -6.48 15.15 -1.46
N ALA A 155 -6.18 15.13 -0.16
CA ALA A 155 -5.03 15.84 0.41
C ALA A 155 -3.68 15.34 -0.13
N ALA A 156 -3.57 14.04 -0.37
CA ALA A 156 -2.35 13.42 -0.92
C ALA A 156 -2.23 13.55 -2.45
N ASP A 157 -3.23 14.12 -3.12
CA ASP A 157 -3.36 14.18 -4.56
C ASP A 157 -3.19 12.81 -5.25
N ILE A 158 -3.94 11.79 -4.80
CA ILE A 158 -3.92 10.44 -5.38
C ILE A 158 -5.29 10.01 -5.93
N GLY A 159 -5.31 8.90 -6.67
CA GLY A 159 -6.52 8.30 -7.19
C GLY A 159 -7.23 7.45 -6.14
N LEU A 160 -8.56 7.43 -6.20
CA LEU A 160 -9.44 6.59 -5.40
C LEU A 160 -10.64 6.16 -6.23
N LEU A 161 -10.85 4.85 -6.35
CA LEU A 161 -11.99 4.26 -7.04
C LEU A 161 -12.55 3.06 -6.29
N CYS A 162 -13.73 2.61 -6.70
CA CYS A 162 -14.27 1.29 -6.39
C CYS A 162 -14.26 0.46 -7.67
N ASP A 163 -13.76 -0.77 -7.61
CA ASP A 163 -13.83 -1.68 -8.76
C ASP A 163 -15.18 -2.41 -8.84
N GLU A 164 -15.35 -3.22 -9.89
CA GLU A 164 -16.59 -3.98 -10.15
C GLU A 164 -16.88 -5.05 -9.08
N SER A 165 -15.89 -5.43 -8.28
CA SER A 165 -16.04 -6.39 -7.17
C SER A 165 -16.41 -5.71 -5.84
N GLY A 166 -16.49 -4.38 -5.82
CA GLY A 166 -16.78 -3.59 -4.63
C GLY A 166 -15.55 -3.30 -3.78
N LEU A 167 -14.34 -3.58 -4.25
CA LEU A 167 -13.11 -3.22 -3.55
C LEU A 167 -12.77 -1.76 -3.80
N ALA A 168 -12.41 -1.05 -2.73
CA ALA A 168 -11.81 0.26 -2.85
C ALA A 168 -10.35 0.12 -3.28
N GLN A 169 -9.87 1.05 -4.10
CA GLN A 169 -8.50 1.08 -4.56
C GLN A 169 -7.95 2.50 -4.52
N ILE A 170 -6.85 2.69 -3.80
CA ILE A 170 -6.01 3.88 -3.95
C ILE A 170 -4.92 3.59 -4.97
N TYR A 171 -4.57 4.57 -5.79
CA TYR A 171 -3.55 4.41 -6.83
C TYR A 171 -2.80 5.71 -7.12
N GLY A 172 -1.56 5.56 -7.61
CA GLY A 172 -0.66 6.66 -7.93
C GLY A 172 -0.39 6.82 -9.41
N GLN A 173 -0.11 8.06 -9.84
CA GLN A 173 0.43 8.36 -11.16
C GLN A 173 1.98 8.39 -11.14
N GLY A 174 2.58 8.64 -9.99
CA GLY A 174 4.03 8.60 -9.76
C GLY A 174 4.43 7.53 -8.74
N GLU A 175 5.70 7.13 -8.79
CA GLU A 175 6.29 6.13 -7.88
C GLU A 175 6.22 6.48 -6.39
N MET A 176 6.15 7.77 -6.05
CA MET A 176 6.13 8.25 -4.65
C MET A 176 4.71 8.58 -4.15
N ASP A 177 3.69 8.46 -4.99
CA ASP A 177 2.34 8.96 -4.66
C ASP A 177 1.70 8.21 -3.49
N LEU A 178 1.89 6.89 -3.42
CA LEU A 178 1.35 6.08 -2.31
C LEU A 178 2.16 6.24 -1.02
N VAL A 179 3.46 6.50 -1.10
CA VAL A 179 4.26 6.93 0.05
C VAL A 179 3.76 8.29 0.58
N ARG A 180 3.46 9.24 -0.33
CA ARG A 180 2.88 10.55 0.04
C ARG A 180 1.50 10.39 0.68
N PHE A 181 0.67 9.47 0.20
CA PHE A 181 -0.60 9.13 0.85
C PHE A 181 -0.38 8.65 2.29
N ALA A 182 0.52 7.70 2.51
CA ALA A 182 0.82 7.20 3.85
C ALA A 182 1.32 8.30 4.79
N GLN A 183 2.20 9.19 4.30
CA GLN A 183 2.69 10.33 5.06
C GLN A 183 1.56 11.31 5.42
N THR A 184 0.67 11.59 4.46
CA THR A 184 -0.50 12.45 4.67
C THR A 184 -1.45 11.83 5.69
N ALA A 185 -1.70 10.52 5.61
CA ALA A 185 -2.56 9.79 6.54
C ALA A 185 -2.01 9.86 7.97
N TRP A 186 -0.72 9.61 8.15
CA TRP A 186 -0.06 9.68 9.45
C TRP A 186 -0.07 11.09 10.04
N GLN A 187 0.22 12.13 9.25
CA GLN A 187 0.15 13.51 9.75
C GLN A 187 -1.26 13.88 10.24
N ARG A 188 -2.29 13.44 9.50
CA ARG A 188 -3.69 13.66 9.87
C ARG A 188 -4.12 12.89 11.12
N SER A 189 -3.53 11.73 11.41
CA SER A 189 -3.82 10.99 12.64
C SER A 189 -3.25 11.70 13.86
N GLU A 190 -2.07 12.32 13.74
CA GLU A 190 -1.45 13.09 14.82
C GLU A 190 -2.23 14.39 15.14
N GLU A 191 -2.85 15.01 14.14
CA GLU A 191 -3.69 16.22 14.35
C GLU A 191 -5.02 15.93 15.07
N GLN A 192 -5.44 14.65 15.10
CA GLN A 192 -6.69 14.20 15.71
C GLN A 192 -6.51 13.56 17.10
N ALA A 193 -5.26 13.35 17.53
CA ALA A 193 -4.87 12.75 18.81
C ALA A 193 -4.74 13.79 19.94
#